data_AF-A0A1H8UVR8-F1
#
_entry.id   AF-A0A1H8UVR8-F1
#
_cell.length_a   1.000
_cell.length_b   1.000
_cell.length_c   1.000
_cell.angle_alpha   90.00
_cell.angle_beta   90.00
_cell.angle_gamma   90.00
#
_symmetry.space_group_name_H-M   'P 1'
#
loop_
_entity.id
_entity.type
_entity.pdbx_description
1 polymer ?
#
loop_
_entity_poly.entity_id
_entity_poly.type
_entity_poly.pdbx_seq_one_letter_code
_entity_poly.pdbx_strand_id
1 'polypeptide(L)' 'MSSSIRISEETKQKLEARKREGESFDDLLDRLARTEKDVEEMAGFADEGVGEHMRQKREELNESLEERKERLE' A
#
# COMPACT_ATOMS: atom_id res chain seq x y z
N MET A 1 1.29 25.60 -11.25
CA MET A 1 1.22 26.47 -10.06
C MET A 1 2.21 25.92 -9.06
N SER A 2 3.17 26.70 -8.56
CA SER A 2 4.15 26.23 -7.57
C SER A 2 3.77 26.75 -6.17
N SER A 3 3.73 25.87 -5.19
CA SER A 3 3.50 26.20 -3.78
C SER A 3 4.75 25.88 -2.97
N SER A 4 5.11 26.74 -2.02
CA SER A 4 6.27 26.52 -1.14
C SER A 4 5.80 26.15 0.26
N ILE A 5 6.28 25.02 0.78
CA ILE A 5 6.03 24.57 2.15
C ILE A 5 7.32 24.69 2.97
N ARG A 6 7.18 25.07 4.25
CA ARG A 6 8.30 25.05 5.20
C ARG A 6 8.30 23.72 5.95
N ILE A 7 9.44 23.08 5.98
CA ILE A 7 9.68 21.83 6.69
C ILE A 7 10.89 22.00 7.61
N SER A 8 11.03 21.13 8.61
CA SER A 8 12.25 21.09 9.42
C SER A 8 13.42 20.57 8.59
N GLU A 9 14.65 20.96 8.97
CA GLU A 9 15.87 20.42 8.35
C GLU A 9 15.97 18.91 8.51
N GLU A 10 15.49 18.37 9.63
CA GLU A 10 15.43 16.91 9.85
C GLU A 10 14.52 16.22 8.82
N THR A 11 13.34 16.78 8.56
CA THR A 11 12.43 16.24 7.54
C THR A 11 13.03 16.36 6.14
N LYS A 12 13.73 17.47 5.86
CA LYS A 12 14.43 17.66 4.58
C LYS A 12 15.50 16.58 4.36
N GLN A 13 16.30 16.26 5.38
CA GLN A 13 17.30 15.18 5.30
C GLN A 13 16.66 13.82 5.07
N LYS A 14 15.53 13.53 5.73
CA LYS A 14 14.77 12.29 5.50
C LYS A 14 14.25 12.19 4.07
N LEU A 15 13.82 13.31 3.48
CA LEU A 15 13.40 13.36 2.08
C LEU A 15 14.59 13.16 1.13
N GLU A 16 15.74 13.78 1.40
CA GLU A 16 16.96 13.58 0.60
C GLU A 16 17.41 12.12 0.57
N ALA A 17 17.33 11.41 1.70
CA ALA A 17 17.68 9.99 1.76
C ALA A 17 16.74 9.09 0.92
N ARG A 18 15.52 9.54 0.63
CA ARG A 18 14.53 8.80 -0.19
C ARG A 18 14.48 9.24 -1.65
N LYS A 19 15.21 10.29 -1.98
CA LYS A 19 15.29 10.90 -3.30
C LYS A 19 16.18 10.07 -4.22
N ARG A 20 15.75 9.83 -5.46
CA ARG A 20 16.54 9.14 -6.49
C ARG A 20 17.49 10.11 -7.19
N GLU A 21 18.54 9.58 -7.83
CA GLU A 21 19.47 10.40 -8.62
C GLU A 21 18.72 11.16 -9.73
N GLY A 22 18.91 12.48 -9.78
CA GLY A 22 18.27 13.35 -10.77
C GLY A 22 16.79 13.70 -10.52
N GLU A 23 16.15 13.11 -9.49
CA GLU A 23 14.76 13.43 -9.11
C GLU A 23 14.67 14.87 -8.54
N SER A 24 13.51 15.54 -8.61
CA SER A 24 13.26 16.76 -7.84
C SER A 24 12.53 16.44 -6.52
N PHE A 25 12.44 17.40 -5.59
CA PHE A 25 11.60 17.17 -4.40
C PHE A 25 10.11 17.10 -4.74
N ASP A 26 9.68 17.78 -5.80
CA ASP A 26 8.30 17.74 -6.26
C ASP A 26 7.94 16.35 -6.78
N ASP A 27 8.82 15.74 -7.60
CA ASP A 27 8.64 14.38 -8.12
C ASP A 27 8.61 13.34 -6.99
N LEU A 28 9.48 13.50 -5.97
CA LEU A 28 9.48 12.65 -4.79
C LEU A 28 8.17 12.74 -4.03
N LEU A 29 7.68 13.96 -3.79
CA LEU A 29 6.43 14.21 -3.06
C LEU A 29 5.21 13.69 -3.84
N ASP A 30 5.17 13.89 -5.16
CA ASP A 30 4.13 13.36 -6.02
C ASP A 30 4.11 11.82 -6.00
N ARG A 31 5.27 11.16 -6.05
CA ARG A 31 5.40 9.71 -5.93
C ARG A 31 4.92 9.18 -4.58
N LEU A 32 5.29 9.84 -3.48
CA LEU A 32 4.86 9.44 -2.14
C LEU A 32 3.34 9.64 -1.98
N ALA A 33 2.81 10.77 -2.42
CA ALA A 33 1.39 11.06 -2.36
C ALA A 33 0.56 10.12 -3.25
N ARG A 34 1.06 9.70 -4.41
CA ARG A 34 0.42 8.69 -5.25
C ARG A 34 0.47 7.31 -4.62
N THR A 35 1.54 6.94 -3.94
CA THR A 35 1.59 5.65 -3.24
C THR A 35 0.56 5.60 -2.11
N GLU A 36 0.40 6.69 -1.35
CA GLU A 36 -0.62 6.78 -0.30
C GLU A 36 -2.03 6.87 -0.88
N LYS A 37 -2.24 7.64 -1.95
CA LYS A 37 -3.54 7.71 -2.64
C LYS A 37 -3.90 6.42 -3.37
N ASP A 38 -2.96 5.70 -3.97
CA ASP A 38 -3.21 4.39 -4.55
C ASP A 38 -3.59 3.39 -3.46
N VAL A 39 -3.01 3.50 -2.24
CA VAL A 39 -3.42 2.69 -1.08
C VAL A 39 -4.77 3.13 -0.52
N GLU A 40 -5.08 4.42 -0.48
CA GLU A 40 -6.37 4.94 -0.02
C GLU A 40 -7.50 4.70 -1.03
N GLU A 41 -7.20 4.76 -2.34
CA GLU A 41 -8.10 4.43 -3.45
C GLU A 41 -8.25 2.91 -3.55
N MET A 42 -7.17 2.12 -3.43
CA MET A 42 -7.27 0.65 -3.25
C MET A 42 -7.96 0.27 -1.95
N ALA A 43 -7.86 1.07 -0.88
CA ALA A 43 -8.62 0.86 0.36
C ALA A 43 -10.10 1.24 0.17
N GLY A 44 -10.41 2.25 -0.63
CA GLY A 44 -11.76 2.57 -1.10
C GLY A 44 -12.37 1.47 -1.98
N PHE A 45 -11.56 0.78 -2.79
CA PHE A 45 -11.94 -0.45 -3.49
C PHE A 45 -11.92 -1.71 -2.59
N ALA A 46 -11.25 -1.66 -1.44
CA ALA A 46 -11.20 -2.78 -0.49
C ALA A 46 -12.38 -2.80 0.51
N ASP A 47 -13.01 -1.65 0.73
CA ASP A 47 -14.10 -1.49 1.70
C ASP A 47 -15.40 -2.16 1.19
N GLU A 48 -15.72 -2.03 -0.11
CA GLU A 48 -16.86 -2.73 -0.73
C GLU A 48 -16.43 -4.03 -1.43
N GLY A 49 -16.04 -5.05 -0.64
CA GLY A 49 -16.05 -6.44 -1.11
C GLY A 49 -14.73 -7.20 -1.04
N VAL A 50 -13.58 -6.55 -0.86
CA VAL A 50 -12.31 -7.30 -0.68
C VAL A 50 -12.27 -8.00 0.67
N GLY A 51 -12.86 -7.43 1.72
CA GLY A 51 -13.00 -8.10 3.02
C GLY A 51 -13.78 -9.41 2.94
N GLU A 52 -14.88 -9.43 2.18
CA GLU A 52 -15.68 -10.63 1.92
C GLU A 52 -14.94 -11.62 1.03
N HIS A 53 -14.29 -11.15 -0.03
CA HIS A 53 -13.47 -12.00 -0.91
C HIS A 53 -12.26 -12.63 -0.19
N MET A 54 -11.63 -11.90 0.73
CA MET A 54 -10.54 -12.41 1.58
C MET A 54 -11.05 -13.40 2.64
N ARG A 55 -12.28 -13.25 3.12
CA ARG A 55 -12.90 -14.21 4.04
C ARG A 55 -13.25 -15.49 3.30
N GLN A 56 -13.88 -15.38 2.13
CA GLN A 56 -14.25 -16.50 1.28
C GLN A 56 -13.02 -17.28 0.78
N LYS A 57 -11.96 -16.59 0.33
CA LYS A 57 -10.66 -17.21 -0.03
C LYS A 57 -10.03 -17.97 1.14
N ARG A 58 -10.23 -17.49 2.38
CA ARG A 58 -9.70 -18.16 3.59
C ARG A 58 -10.50 -19.41 3.93
N GLU A 59 -11.82 -19.35 3.82
CA GLU A 59 -12.71 -20.51 4.02
C GLU A 59 -12.42 -21.60 2.99
N GLU A 60 -12.36 -21.23 1.71
CA GLU A 60 -12.06 -22.15 0.61
C GLU A 60 -10.67 -22.82 0.77
N LEU A 61 -9.67 -22.04 1.23
CA LEU A 61 -8.34 -22.58 1.54
C LEU A 61 -8.38 -23.55 2.74
N ASN A 62 -9.08 -23.20 3.81
CA ASN A 62 -9.22 -24.05 4.99
C ASN A 62 -9.95 -25.36 4.67
N GLU A 63 -11.05 -25.32 3.91
CA GLU A 63 -11.75 -26.53 3.45
C GLU A 63 -10.81 -27.43 2.64
N SER A 64 -10.05 -26.85 1.69
CA SER A 64 -9.10 -27.64 0.89
C SER A 64 -7.99 -28.29 1.72
N LEU A 65 -7.62 -27.68 2.85
CA LEU A 65 -6.60 -28.20 3.76
C LEU A 65 -7.17 -29.31 4.65
N GLU A 66 -8.41 -29.16 5.14
CA GLU A 66 -9.09 -30.20 5.92
C GLU A 66 -9.43 -31.42 5.05
N GLU A 67 -9.93 -31.23 3.82
CA GLU A 67 -10.14 -32.35 2.87
C GLU A 67 -8.85 -33.14 2.59
N ARG A 68 -7.72 -32.42 2.49
CA ARG A 68 -6.42 -33.07 2.29
C ARG A 68 -5.97 -33.83 3.53
N LYS A 69 -6.35 -33.37 4.72
CA LYS A 69 -6.03 -33.98 6.00
C LYS A 69 -6.85 -35.24 6.24
N GLU A 70 -8.16 -35.22 5.93
CA GLU A 70 -9.04 -36.40 5.98
C GLU A 70 -8.64 -37.49 4.98
N ARG A 71 -8.07 -37.12 3.82
CA ARG A 71 -7.52 -38.09 2.85
C ARG A 71 -6.22 -38.76 3.28
N LEU A 72 -5.56 -38.25 4.32
CA LEU A 72 -4.30 -38.76 4.84
C LEU A 72 -4.48 -39.56 6.15
N GLU A 73 -5.70 -39.62 6.71
CA GLU A 73 -6.13 -40.55 7.76
C GLU A 73 -6.73 -41.84 7.15
#